data_AF-A1TH71-F1
#
_entry.id   AF-A1TH71-F1
#
_cell.length_a   1.000
_cell.length_b   1.000
_cell.length_c   1.000
_cell.angle_alpha   90.00
_cell.angle_beta   90.00
_cell.angle_gamma   90.00
#
_symmetry.space_group_name_H-M   'P 1'
#
loop_
_entity.id
_entity.type
_entity.pdbx_description
1 polymer ?
#
loop_
_entity_poly.entity_id
_entity_poly.type
_entity_poly.pdbx_seq_one_letter_code
_entity_poly.pdbx_strand_id
1 'polypeptide(L)'
;MRLRKPAVLVTAALAGWCVLAPVAGAQPAPEPPPAPPADAPPAEGPKTTIDANGSYAVGTEIAPGVYQSAGPIDGGACYWKRTAGEETVDNRLTKKPSFVQIMPTDTTFTTSDCQTWQLTNAPMPPEPGPGSLLGELTQAIGSGMFSGGPR
;
A
#
# COMPACT_ATOMS: atom_id res chain seq x y z
N MET A 1 -57.39 -12.52 16.56
CA MET A 1 -58.30 -12.50 17.73
C MET A 1 -58.31 -11.09 18.29
N ARG A 2 -59.47 -10.42 18.29
CA ARG A 2 -59.65 -9.05 18.83
C ARG A 2 -59.91 -9.12 20.34
N LEU A 3 -59.38 -8.17 21.10
CA LEU A 3 -59.89 -7.80 22.44
C LEU A 3 -59.48 -6.34 22.72
N ARG A 4 -60.32 -5.35 22.45
CA ARG A 4 -61.40 -4.73 23.26
C ARG A 4 -60.89 -4.02 24.54
N LYS A 5 -61.01 -2.68 24.51
CA LYS A 5 -60.66 -1.64 25.52
C LYS A 5 -61.50 -1.76 26.81
N PRO A 6 -61.13 -1.01 27.87
CA PRO A 6 -62.09 -0.02 28.38
C PRO A 6 -61.50 1.38 28.61
N ALA A 7 -62.36 2.37 28.44
CA ALA A 7 -62.14 3.78 28.67
C ALA A 7 -62.41 4.15 30.14
N VAL A 8 -61.75 5.19 30.65
CA VAL A 8 -62.24 5.99 31.78
C VAL A 8 -62.25 7.45 31.33
N LEU A 9 -63.45 8.01 31.34
CA LEU A 9 -63.79 9.42 31.18
C LEU A 9 -63.94 10.04 32.58
N VAL A 10 -63.33 11.20 32.82
CA VAL A 10 -63.84 12.17 33.82
C VAL A 10 -63.73 13.56 33.18
N THR A 11 -64.86 14.25 33.17
CA THR A 11 -65.17 15.52 32.51
C THR A 11 -65.17 16.70 33.50
N ALA A 12 -65.18 17.92 32.91
CA ALA A 12 -65.59 19.24 33.44
C ALA A 12 -64.46 20.14 34.00
N ALA A 13 -64.37 21.44 33.73
CA ALA A 13 -65.17 22.33 32.88
C ALA A 13 -64.45 23.70 32.73
N LEU A 14 -64.64 24.32 31.54
CA LEU A 14 -64.82 25.75 31.24
C LEU A 14 -63.73 26.78 31.58
N ALA A 15 -63.18 27.41 30.52
CA ALA A 15 -63.45 28.81 30.13
C ALA A 15 -62.20 29.42 29.48
N GLY A 16 -62.33 29.93 28.26
CA GLY A 16 -61.29 30.76 27.65
C GLY A 16 -61.30 30.72 26.13
N TRP A 17 -62.03 31.64 25.52
CA TRP A 17 -61.82 32.00 24.11
C TRP A 17 -60.37 32.41 23.89
N CYS A 18 -59.70 31.82 22.89
CA CYS A 18 -58.63 32.48 22.13
C CYS A 18 -58.38 31.74 20.80
N VAL A 19 -58.80 32.40 19.72
CA VAL A 19 -58.19 32.50 18.38
C VAL A 19 -57.67 31.22 17.70
N LEU A 20 -58.26 30.91 16.55
CA LEU A 20 -57.74 29.99 15.54
C LEU A 20 -56.39 30.50 15.00
N ALA A 21 -55.30 29.77 15.25
CA ALA A 21 -54.06 29.87 14.49
C ALA A 21 -53.84 28.55 13.74
N PRO A 22 -53.52 28.56 12.43
CA PRO A 22 -53.22 27.34 11.70
C PRO A 22 -51.90 26.78 12.22
N VAL A 23 -51.90 25.53 12.67
CA VAL A 23 -50.66 24.78 12.90
C VAL A 23 -50.06 24.42 11.55
N ALA A 24 -49.19 25.30 11.03
CA ALA A 24 -48.25 24.91 10.00
C ALA A 24 -47.34 23.84 10.59
N GLY A 25 -47.55 22.58 10.21
CA GLY A 25 -46.66 21.49 10.57
C GLY A 25 -45.29 21.73 9.94
N ALA A 26 -44.37 22.31 10.69
CA ALA A 26 -42.95 22.26 10.35
C ALA A 26 -42.50 20.80 10.50
N GLN A 27 -42.44 20.08 9.39
CA GLN A 27 -41.68 18.84 9.33
C GLN A 27 -40.22 19.15 9.71
N PRO A 28 -39.57 18.40 10.61
CA PRO A 28 -38.14 18.51 10.80
C PRO A 28 -37.45 18.26 9.46
N ALA A 29 -36.65 19.22 8.99
CA ALA A 29 -35.78 19.02 7.84
C ALA A 29 -34.77 17.90 8.15
N PRO A 30 -34.38 17.06 7.17
CA PRO A 30 -33.28 16.13 7.36
C PRO A 30 -32.04 16.90 7.82
N GLU A 31 -31.45 16.51 8.96
CA GLU A 31 -30.18 17.09 9.39
C GLU A 31 -29.12 16.86 8.31
N PRO A 32 -28.29 17.87 7.98
CA PRO A 32 -27.15 17.67 7.10
C PRO A 32 -26.26 16.56 7.67
N PRO A 33 -25.66 15.70 6.82
CA PRO A 33 -24.72 14.70 7.28
C PRO A 33 -23.59 15.36 8.09
N PRO A 34 -23.09 14.72 9.16
CA PRO A 34 -22.05 15.30 9.99
C PRO A 34 -20.83 15.62 9.13
N ALA A 35 -20.33 16.86 9.26
CA ALA A 35 -19.08 17.27 8.63
C ALA A 35 -17.94 16.36 9.12
N PRO A 36 -16.99 15.96 8.24
CA PRO A 36 -15.84 15.18 8.67
C PRO A 36 -15.06 15.95 9.74
N PRO A 37 -14.43 15.28 10.73
CA PRO A 37 -13.66 15.94 11.77
C PRO A 37 -12.56 16.80 11.15
N ALA A 38 -12.44 18.04 11.59
CA ALA A 38 -11.54 19.05 11.04
C ALA A 38 -10.04 18.85 11.36
N ASP A 39 -9.63 17.66 11.84
CA ASP A 39 -8.26 17.41 12.34
C ASP A 39 -7.58 16.18 11.70
N ALA A 40 -8.09 15.62 10.60
CA ALA A 40 -7.34 14.59 9.88
C ALA A 40 -6.10 15.24 9.22
N PRO A 41 -4.86 14.80 9.52
CA PRO A 41 -3.68 15.24 8.81
C PRO A 41 -3.89 15.03 7.30
N PRO A 42 -3.36 15.92 6.43
CA PRO A 42 -3.37 15.67 5.00
C PRO A 42 -2.79 14.28 4.73
N ALA A 43 -3.48 13.47 3.93
CA ALA A 43 -2.95 12.18 3.52
C ALA A 43 -1.60 12.43 2.80
N GLU A 44 -0.50 12.06 3.45
CA GLU A 44 0.81 12.08 2.82
C GLU A 44 0.77 11.12 1.62
N GLY A 45 1.22 11.61 0.47
CA GLY A 45 1.25 10.80 -0.75
C GLY A 45 2.19 9.59 -0.62
N PRO A 46 2.16 8.67 -1.59
CA PRO A 46 3.01 7.49 -1.56
C PRO A 46 4.50 7.87 -1.49
N LYS A 47 5.24 7.19 -0.62
CA LYS A 47 6.67 7.41 -0.42
C LYS A 47 7.46 6.98 -1.64
N THR A 48 8.61 7.61 -1.84
CA THR A 48 9.60 7.26 -2.87
C THR A 48 10.88 6.66 -2.29
N THR A 49 10.88 6.41 -0.97
CA THR A 49 11.98 5.86 -0.19
C THR A 49 11.44 4.76 0.71
N ILE A 50 12.17 3.65 0.83
CA ILE A 50 11.85 2.51 1.69
C ILE A 50 13.08 2.20 2.53
N ASP A 51 13.03 2.56 3.81
CA ASP A 51 14.16 2.55 4.74
C ASP A 51 14.11 1.42 5.77
N ALA A 52 13.06 0.60 5.75
CA ALA A 52 12.86 -0.49 6.69
C ALA A 52 12.45 -1.78 5.99
N ASN A 53 12.60 -2.89 6.73
CA ASN A 53 12.01 -4.16 6.35
C ASN A 53 10.48 -4.08 6.47
N GLY A 54 9.76 -4.78 5.61
CA GLY A 54 8.31 -4.83 5.68
C GLY A 54 7.66 -5.11 4.34
N SER A 55 6.32 -5.03 4.34
CA SER A 55 5.46 -5.12 3.17
C SER A 55 4.76 -3.79 2.97
N TYR A 56 4.85 -3.26 1.76
CA TYR A 56 4.40 -1.93 1.40
C TYR A 56 3.32 -1.98 0.33
N ALA A 57 2.19 -1.32 0.57
CA ALA A 57 1.11 -1.22 -0.41
C ALA A 57 1.49 -0.28 -1.56
N VAL A 58 1.56 -0.81 -2.78
CA VAL A 58 1.94 -0.02 -3.96
C VAL A 58 0.80 0.92 -4.35
N GLY A 59 1.14 2.17 -4.68
CA GLY A 59 0.18 3.22 -5.02
C GLY A 59 -0.47 3.92 -3.82
N THR A 60 -0.31 3.37 -2.61
CA THR A 60 -0.81 4.00 -1.37
C THR A 60 0.33 4.37 -0.43
N GLU A 61 1.21 3.42 -0.10
CA GLU A 61 2.34 3.64 0.81
C GLU A 61 3.63 3.96 0.06
N ILE A 62 3.83 3.34 -1.11
CA ILE A 62 4.98 3.60 -1.98
C ILE A 62 4.54 3.86 -3.42
N ALA A 63 5.24 4.76 -4.11
CA ALA A 63 4.95 5.06 -5.51
C ALA A 63 5.45 3.92 -6.42
N PRO A 64 4.74 3.59 -7.52
CA PRO A 64 5.29 2.70 -8.54
C PRO A 64 6.48 3.37 -9.26
N GLY A 65 7.40 2.55 -9.77
CA GLY A 65 8.57 3.01 -10.52
C GLY A 65 9.81 2.16 -10.29
N VAL A 66 10.96 2.62 -10.78
CA VAL A 66 12.24 1.90 -10.63
C VAL A 66 12.88 2.27 -9.30
N TYR A 67 13.19 1.29 -8.47
CA TYR A 67 13.91 1.47 -7.23
C TYR A 67 15.30 0.85 -7.29
N GLN A 68 16.25 1.50 -6.62
CA GLN A 68 17.61 1.02 -6.44
C GLN A 68 17.91 0.86 -4.95
N SER A 69 18.56 -0.23 -4.58
CA SER A 69 19.17 -0.46 -3.26
C SER A 69 20.65 -0.81 -3.43
N ALA A 70 21.48 -0.37 -2.48
CA ALA A 70 22.90 -0.70 -2.43
C ALA A 70 23.17 -2.19 -2.14
N GLY A 71 22.14 -2.99 -1.84
CA GLY A 71 22.24 -4.42 -1.62
C GLY A 71 21.97 -4.81 -0.16
N PRO A 72 22.56 -5.89 0.37
CA PRO A 72 22.30 -6.35 1.72
C PRO A 72 22.76 -5.36 2.78
N ILE A 73 22.08 -5.36 3.93
CA ILE A 73 22.68 -4.88 5.18
C ILE A 73 23.86 -5.80 5.59
N ASP A 74 24.80 -5.29 6.36
CA ASP A 74 26.09 -5.94 6.64
C ASP A 74 25.95 -7.43 7.02
N GLY A 75 26.71 -8.29 6.33
CA GLY A 75 26.78 -9.73 6.59
C GLY A 75 25.55 -10.55 6.14
N GLY A 76 24.50 -9.92 5.64
CA GLY A 76 23.24 -10.56 5.24
C GLY A 76 23.09 -10.84 3.74
N ALA A 77 21.85 -11.07 3.33
CA ALA A 77 21.41 -11.13 1.94
C ALA A 77 20.12 -10.32 1.80
N CYS A 78 20.07 -9.42 0.82
CA CYS A 78 18.90 -8.60 0.54
C CYS A 78 17.86 -9.46 -0.16
N TYR A 79 16.70 -9.59 0.46
CA TYR A 79 15.53 -10.22 -0.14
C TYR A 79 14.49 -9.17 -0.48
N TRP A 80 13.88 -9.32 -1.64
CA TRP A 80 12.67 -8.59 -1.98
C TRP A 80 11.74 -9.42 -2.86
N LYS A 81 10.47 -9.02 -2.85
CA LYS A 81 9.40 -9.65 -3.61
C LYS A 81 8.36 -8.63 -4.05
N ARG A 82 7.87 -8.78 -5.27
CA ARG A 82 6.70 -8.09 -5.80
C ARG A 82 5.54 -9.07 -5.90
N THR A 83 4.35 -8.62 -5.52
CA THR A 83 3.12 -9.39 -5.59
C THR A 83 2.06 -8.57 -6.30
N ALA A 84 1.27 -9.20 -7.17
CA ALA A 84 0.10 -8.62 -7.83
C ALA A 84 -1.13 -9.49 -7.50
N GLY A 85 -2.04 -8.95 -6.69
CA GLY A 85 -3.10 -9.75 -6.08
C GLY A 85 -2.51 -10.77 -5.12
N GLU A 86 -2.73 -12.06 -5.43
CA GLU A 86 -2.19 -13.19 -4.66
C GLU A 86 -0.93 -13.79 -5.31
N GLU A 87 -0.56 -13.36 -6.52
CA GLU A 87 0.54 -13.92 -7.29
C GLU A 87 1.86 -13.20 -6.99
N THR A 88 2.93 -13.97 -6.77
CA THR A 88 4.29 -13.42 -6.76
C THR A 88 4.78 -13.25 -8.18
N VAL A 89 4.94 -12.00 -8.63
CA VAL A 89 5.33 -11.67 -10.00
C VAL A 89 6.84 -11.55 -10.18
N ASP A 90 7.58 -11.26 -9.10
CA ASP A 90 9.03 -11.17 -9.12
C ASP A 90 9.60 -11.32 -7.71
N ASN A 91 10.78 -11.91 -7.58
CA ASN A 91 11.52 -11.94 -6.33
C ASN A 91 13.02 -12.13 -6.59
N ARG A 92 13.83 -11.70 -5.63
CA ARG A 92 15.26 -11.91 -5.66
C ARG A 92 15.85 -11.98 -4.27
N LEU A 93 16.83 -12.87 -4.10
CA LEU A 93 17.73 -12.93 -2.97
C LEU A 93 19.15 -12.63 -3.48
N THR A 94 19.79 -11.57 -2.98
CA THR A 94 21.07 -11.09 -3.52
C THR A 94 22.03 -10.60 -2.46
N LYS A 95 23.34 -10.79 -2.72
CA LYS A 95 24.44 -10.17 -1.96
C LYS A 95 25.07 -8.96 -2.66
N LYS A 96 24.48 -8.54 -3.79
CA LYS A 96 24.92 -7.42 -4.62
C LYS A 96 23.88 -6.29 -4.58
N PRO A 97 24.21 -5.06 -5.01
CA PRO A 97 23.22 -4.03 -5.28
C PRO A 97 22.07 -4.55 -6.15
N SER A 98 20.87 -4.01 -5.92
CA SER A 98 19.66 -4.50 -6.58
C SER A 98 18.87 -3.35 -7.18
N PHE A 99 18.24 -3.63 -8.32
CA PHE A 99 17.26 -2.77 -8.97
C PHE A 99 15.97 -3.54 -9.13
N VAL A 100 14.84 -2.84 -9.01
CA VAL A 100 13.52 -3.43 -9.16
C VAL A 100 12.57 -2.42 -9.82
N GLN A 101 11.86 -2.86 -10.86
CA GLN A 101 10.74 -2.10 -11.41
C GLN A 101 9.48 -2.50 -10.67
N ILE A 102 8.95 -1.64 -9.80
CA ILE A 102 7.64 -1.82 -9.18
C ILE A 102 6.59 -1.27 -10.14
N MET A 103 5.64 -2.10 -10.54
CA MET A 103 4.60 -1.76 -11.51
C MET A 103 3.36 -1.20 -10.80
N PRO A 104 2.58 -0.31 -11.44
CA PRO A 104 1.32 0.17 -10.87
C PRO A 104 0.28 -0.93 -10.59
N THR A 105 0.43 -2.09 -11.24
CA THR A 105 -0.42 -3.27 -11.04
C THR A 105 0.02 -4.16 -9.88
N ASP A 106 1.19 -3.91 -9.31
CA ASP A 106 1.60 -4.62 -8.10
C ASP A 106 0.72 -4.18 -6.94
N THR A 107 0.37 -5.11 -6.06
CA THR A 107 -0.37 -4.84 -4.84
C THR A 107 0.57 -4.64 -3.65
N THR A 108 1.70 -5.36 -3.63
CA THR A 108 2.63 -5.31 -2.49
C THR A 108 4.08 -5.45 -2.94
N PHE A 109 4.95 -4.61 -2.37
CA PHE A 109 6.39 -4.81 -2.38
C PHE A 109 6.86 -5.20 -0.98
N THR A 110 7.53 -6.34 -0.86
CA THR A 110 8.09 -6.81 0.43
C THR A 110 9.60 -6.80 0.35
N THR A 111 10.28 -6.31 1.39
CA THR A 111 11.74 -6.30 1.48
C THR A 111 12.24 -6.69 2.86
N SER A 112 13.37 -7.41 2.91
CA SER A 112 14.07 -7.79 4.14
C SER A 112 15.58 -7.69 3.92
N ASP A 113 16.27 -7.13 4.90
CA ASP A 113 17.73 -7.08 5.00
C ASP A 113 18.40 -6.42 3.80
N CYS A 114 17.67 -5.49 3.17
CA CYS A 114 18.17 -4.61 2.13
C CYS A 114 18.51 -3.25 2.73
N GLN A 115 19.57 -2.63 2.23
CA GLN A 115 19.78 -1.20 2.37
C GLN A 115 18.60 -0.43 1.76
N THR A 116 18.45 0.84 2.14
CA THR A 116 17.36 1.71 1.70
C THR A 116 17.12 1.61 0.19
N TRP A 117 15.85 1.44 -0.19
CA TRP A 117 15.42 1.56 -1.57
C TRP A 117 15.06 3.01 -1.87
N GLN A 118 15.59 3.51 -2.99
CA GLN A 118 15.28 4.85 -3.48
C GLN A 118 14.72 4.77 -4.90
N LEU A 119 13.58 5.43 -5.12
CA LEU A 119 13.06 5.63 -6.48
C LEU A 119 14.10 6.39 -7.31
N THR A 120 14.40 5.88 -8.50
CA THR A 120 15.44 6.39 -9.38
C THR A 120 14.95 6.55 -10.81
N ASN A 121 15.57 7.48 -11.54
CA ASN A 121 15.39 7.64 -12.98
C ASN A 121 16.53 6.98 -13.77
N ALA A 122 17.45 6.28 -13.09
CA ALA A 122 18.48 5.51 -13.76
C ALA A 122 17.83 4.38 -14.58
N PRO A 123 18.34 4.08 -15.77
CA PRO A 123 17.87 2.94 -16.54
C PRO A 123 18.09 1.65 -15.74
N MET A 124 17.14 0.72 -15.82
CA MET A 124 17.35 -0.64 -15.29
C MET A 124 18.64 -1.21 -15.89
N PRO A 125 19.53 -1.80 -15.06
CA PRO A 125 20.74 -2.42 -15.58
C PRO A 125 20.37 -3.47 -16.63
N PRO A 126 21.13 -3.58 -17.73
CA PRO A 126 20.90 -4.63 -18.70
C PRO A 126 21.07 -5.98 -18.02
N GLU A 127 20.11 -6.88 -18.23
CA GLU A 127 20.23 -8.26 -17.80
C GLU A 127 21.45 -8.90 -18.52
N PRO A 128 22.27 -9.71 -17.84
CA PRO A 128 23.42 -10.35 -18.46
C PRO A 128 22.99 -11.20 -19.67
N GLY A 129 23.35 -10.78 -20.87
CA GLY A 129 23.06 -11.51 -22.10
C GLY A 129 24.02 -12.68 -22.32
N PRO A 130 23.69 -13.64 -23.21
CA PRO A 130 24.53 -14.82 -23.48
C PRO A 130 25.98 -14.49 -23.85
N GLY A 131 26.21 -13.39 -24.57
CA GLY A 131 27.56 -12.94 -24.96
C GLY A 131 28.41 -12.47 -23.78
N SER A 132 27.79 -11.90 -22.73
CA SER A 132 28.50 -11.51 -21.51
C SER A 132 29.03 -12.73 -20.75
N LEU A 133 28.21 -13.79 -20.68
CA LEU A 133 28.57 -15.06 -20.06
C LEU A 133 29.69 -15.77 -20.83
N LEU A 134 29.64 -15.79 -22.16
CA LEU A 134 30.72 -16.33 -23.00
C LEU A 134 32.02 -15.55 -22.83
N GLY A 135 31.93 -14.23 -22.67
CA GLY A 135 33.07 -13.37 -22.36
C GLY A 135 33.69 -13.69 -21.00
N GLU A 136 32.88 -13.78 -19.94
CA GLU A 136 33.34 -14.18 -18.59
C GLU A 136 33.98 -15.58 -18.60
N LEU A 137 33.38 -16.55 -19.28
CA LEU A 137 33.93 -17.91 -19.41
C LEU A 137 35.28 -17.91 -20.14
N THR A 138 35.37 -17.14 -21.23
CA THR A 138 36.63 -17.00 -21.98
C THR A 138 37.73 -16.36 -21.12
N GLN A 139 37.38 -15.34 -20.35
CA GLN A 139 38.31 -14.72 -19.39
C GLN A 139 38.72 -15.69 -18.28
N ALA A 140 37.80 -16.49 -17.73
CA ALA A 140 38.09 -17.48 -16.70
C ALA A 140 39.03 -18.59 -17.20
N ILE A 141 38.85 -19.05 -18.45
CA ILE A 141 39.74 -20.03 -19.09
C ILE A 141 41.10 -19.39 -19.40
N GLY A 142 41.12 -18.17 -19.95
CA GLY A 142 42.35 -17.45 -20.32
C GLY A 142 43.21 -17.01 -19.12
N SER A 143 42.59 -16.79 -17.95
CA SER A 143 43.29 -16.38 -16.72
C SER A 143 43.91 -17.55 -15.94
N GLY A 144 43.81 -18.79 -16.45
CA GLY A 144 44.42 -19.97 -15.82
C GLY A 144 43.76 -20.41 -14.51
N MET A 145 42.50 -20.02 -14.25
CA MET A 145 41.77 -20.45 -13.04
C MET A 145 41.58 -21.98 -12.95
N PHE A 146 41.76 -22.68 -14.08
CA PHE A 146 41.73 -24.14 -14.18
C PHE A 146 43.12 -24.79 -14.28
N SER A 147 44.21 -24.01 -14.18
CA SER A 147 45.59 -24.51 -14.32
C SER A 147 46.15 -25.16 -13.05
N GLY A 148 45.32 -25.46 -12.05
CA GLY A 148 45.67 -26.29 -10.91
C GLY A 148 45.77 -27.76 -11.30
N GLY A 149 46.87 -28.16 -11.93
CA GLY A 149 47.21 -29.57 -12.14
C GLY A 149 47.38 -30.31 -10.79
N PRO A 150 47.18 -31.64 -10.76
CA PRO A 150 47.25 -32.41 -9.52
C PRO A 150 48.66 -32.34 -8.92
N ARG A 151 48.72 -32.08 -7.61
CA ARG A 151 49.92 -32.34 -6.78
C ARG A 151 49.72 -33.65 -6.04
#